data_AF-A0A7J4PD59-F1
#
_entry.id   AF-A0A7J4PD59-F1
#
_cell.length_a   1.000
_cell.length_b   1.000
_cell.length_c   1.000
_cell.angle_alpha   90.00
_cell.angle_beta   90.00
_cell.angle_gamma   90.00
#
_symmetry.space_group_name_H-M   'P 1'
#
loop_
_entity.id
_entity.type
_entity.pdbx_description
1 polymer ?
#
loop_
_entity_poly.entity_id
_entity_poly.type
_entity_poly.pdbx_seq_one_letter_code
_entity_poly.pdbx_strand_id
1 'polypeptide(L)'
;MECSQAVNSAIELGELVVSEKNFGFPSTYGEIFKLLYGNKMISKKTLNESKRLVFLRNLIAHEYYNIKEEELREMATLLECLDELIENAKNQLGGLRSE
;
A
#
# COMPACT_ATOMS: atom_id res chain seq x y z
N MET A 1 -8.16 -14.37 2.28
CA MET A 1 -8.02 -13.74 3.61
C MET A 1 -8.11 -12.24 3.40
N GLU A 2 -9.04 -11.55 4.07
CA GLU A 2 -9.45 -10.17 3.76
C GLU A 2 -8.32 -9.15 3.92
N CYS A 3 -7.50 -9.26 4.97
CA CYS A 3 -6.37 -8.35 5.19
C CYS A 3 -5.34 -8.39 4.05
N SER A 4 -5.01 -9.61 3.56
CA SER A 4 -4.11 -9.76 2.41
C SER A 4 -4.69 -9.18 1.13
N GLN A 5 -6.02 -9.23 0.95
CA GLN A 5 -6.68 -8.63 -0.22
C GLN A 5 -6.65 -7.10 -0.13
N ALA A 6 -6.90 -6.52 1.04
CA ALA A 6 -6.81 -5.07 1.25
C ALA A 6 -5.40 -4.52 0.93
N VAL A 7 -4.36 -5.22 1.36
CA VAL A 7 -2.97 -4.83 1.03
C VAL A 7 -2.69 -4.98 -0.46
N ASN A 8 -3.24 -6.00 -1.14
CA ASN A 8 -3.11 -6.12 -2.60
C ASN A 8 -3.78 -4.96 -3.33
N SER A 9 -5.01 -4.60 -2.96
CA SER A 9 -5.70 -3.44 -3.55
C SER A 9 -4.92 -2.14 -3.33
N ALA A 10 -4.30 -1.96 -2.17
CA ALA A 10 -3.47 -0.78 -1.91
C ALA A 10 -2.17 -0.76 -2.74
N ILE A 11 -1.55 -1.92 -2.96
CA ILE A 11 -0.41 -2.07 -3.87
C ILE A 11 -0.82 -1.67 -5.29
N GLU A 12 -1.93 -2.22 -5.80
CA GLU A 12 -2.45 -1.93 -7.14
C GLU A 12 -2.81 -0.43 -7.30
N LEU A 13 -3.44 0.17 -6.28
CA LEU A 13 -3.71 1.61 -6.27
C LEU A 13 -2.42 2.43 -6.31
N GLY A 14 -1.42 2.05 -5.51
CA GLY A 14 -0.13 2.73 -5.49
C GLY A 14 0.60 2.62 -6.82
N GLU A 15 0.55 1.46 -7.47
CA GLU A 15 1.12 1.23 -8.80
C GLU A 15 0.43 2.08 -9.87
N LEU A 16 -0.91 2.13 -9.85
CA LEU A 16 -1.69 3.01 -10.72
C LEU A 16 -1.26 4.47 -10.56
N VAL A 17 -1.17 4.96 -9.32
CA VAL A 17 -0.73 6.34 -9.04
C VAL A 17 0.69 6.60 -9.57
N VAL A 18 1.63 5.69 -9.31
CA VAL A 18 3.02 5.79 -9.77
C VAL A 18 3.09 5.84 -11.30
N SER A 19 2.27 5.02 -11.98
CA SER A 19 2.16 4.98 -13.44
C SER A 19 1.57 6.27 -14.00
N GLU A 20 0.39 6.68 -13.54
CA GLU A 20 -0.32 7.87 -14.03
C GLU A 20 0.48 9.16 -13.82
N LYS A 21 1.26 9.24 -12.74
CA LYS A 21 2.09 10.41 -12.42
C LYS A 21 3.54 10.30 -12.91
N ASN A 22 3.92 9.20 -13.57
CA ASN A 22 5.29 8.92 -14.03
C ASN A 22 6.36 9.04 -12.92
N PHE A 23 6.09 8.53 -11.72
CA PHE A 23 7.02 8.61 -10.59
C PHE A 23 8.24 7.67 -10.70
N GLY A 24 8.25 6.77 -11.69
CA GLY A 24 9.33 5.84 -11.97
C GLY A 24 8.83 4.39 -12.06
N PHE A 25 9.77 3.46 -12.11
CA PHE A 25 9.49 2.03 -12.27
C PHE A 25 9.86 1.26 -10.99
N PRO A 26 8.88 0.90 -10.15
CA PRO A 26 9.14 0.10 -8.97
C PRO A 26 9.46 -1.35 -9.36
N SER A 27 10.50 -1.94 -8.78
CA SER A 27 10.87 -3.35 -8.96
C SER A 27 10.30 -4.25 -7.87
N THR A 28 9.76 -3.68 -6.79
CA THR A 28 9.13 -4.40 -5.68
C THR A 28 7.91 -3.65 -5.16
N TYR A 29 7.00 -4.35 -4.48
CA TYR A 29 5.86 -3.71 -3.82
C TYR A 29 6.26 -2.66 -2.78
N GLY A 30 7.35 -2.90 -2.04
CA GLY A 30 7.87 -1.92 -1.09
C GLY A 30 8.42 -0.65 -1.75
N GLU A 31 8.89 -0.74 -3.00
CA GLU A 31 9.35 0.43 -3.76
C GLU A 31 8.22 1.32 -4.24
N ILE A 32 7.03 0.78 -4.53
CA ILE A 32 5.84 1.58 -4.83
C ILE A 32 5.62 2.62 -3.71
N PHE A 33 5.58 2.18 -2.46
CA PHE A 33 5.40 3.08 -1.32
C PHE A 33 6.58 4.05 -1.13
N LYS A 34 7.81 3.65 -1.46
CA LYS A 34 8.96 4.59 -1.43
C LYS A 34 8.81 5.71 -2.47
N LEU A 35 8.37 5.38 -3.69
CA LEU A 35 8.11 6.36 -4.74
C LEU A 35 6.98 7.30 -4.35
N LEU A 36 5.90 6.77 -3.78
CA LEU A 36 4.79 7.57 -3.25
C LEU A 36 5.27 8.54 -2.16
N TYR A 37 6.07 8.09 -1.19
CA TYR A 37 6.64 8.95 -0.16
C TYR A 37 7.58 10.03 -0.73
N GLY A 38 8.47 9.64 -1.66
CA GLY A 38 9.39 10.57 -2.32
C GLY A 38 8.67 11.70 -3.07
N ASN A 39 7.49 11.41 -3.60
CA ASN A 39 6.62 12.38 -4.28
C ASN A 39 5.55 12.99 -3.36
N LYS A 40 5.69 12.86 -2.04
CA LYS A 40 4.81 13.45 -1.02
C LYS A 40 3.33 13.00 -1.12
N MET A 41 3.09 11.80 -1.67
CA MET A 41 1.75 11.20 -1.72
C MET A 41 1.33 10.56 -0.41
N ILE A 42 2.29 10.20 0.44
CA ILE A 42 2.05 9.58 1.75
C ILE A 42 3.09 10.09 2.75
N SER A 43 2.75 10.04 4.03
CA SER A 43 3.66 10.36 5.12
C SER A 43 4.74 9.29 5.33
N LYS A 44 5.80 9.65 6.08
CA LYS A 44 6.84 8.68 6.49
C LYS A 44 6.27 7.57 7.39
N LYS A 45 5.24 7.88 8.19
CA LYS A 45 4.51 6.91 9.03
C LYS A 45 3.89 5.84 8.13
N THR A 46 3.06 6.27 7.18
CA THR A 46 2.39 5.40 6.22
C THR A 46 3.35 4.59 5.36
N LEU A 47 4.50 5.15 4.96
CA LEU A 47 5.55 4.38 4.29
C LEU A 47 6.04 3.19 5.13
N ASN A 48 6.33 3.42 6.41
CA ASN A 48 6.88 2.37 7.28
C ASN A 48 5.83 1.30 7.58
N GLU A 49 4.59 1.72 7.84
CA GLU A 49 3.46 0.81 8.10
C GLU A 49 3.09 0.02 6.85
N SER A 50 3.08 0.64 5.67
CA SER A 50 2.85 -0.04 4.39
C SER A 50 3.93 -1.07 4.08
N LYS A 51 5.21 -0.80 4.41
CA LYS A 51 6.27 -1.82 4.30
C LYS A 51 6.02 -3.03 5.20
N ARG A 52 5.54 -2.79 6.43
CA ARG A 52 5.16 -3.87 7.36
C ARG A 52 3.97 -4.67 6.82
N LEU A 53 2.95 -4.00 6.27
CA LEU A 53 1.81 -4.64 5.61
C LEU A 53 2.24 -5.50 4.41
N VAL A 54 3.14 -5.00 3.55
CA VAL A 54 3.70 -5.77 2.42
C VAL A 54 4.43 -7.01 2.92
N PHE A 55 5.23 -6.88 3.98
CA PHE A 55 5.92 -8.01 4.60
C PHE A 55 4.93 -9.06 5.12
N LEU A 56 3.92 -8.65 5.90
CA LEU A 56 2.90 -9.54 6.46
C LEU A 56 2.07 -10.23 5.36
N ARG A 57 1.71 -9.48 4.31
CA ARG A 57 1.05 -10.03 3.11
C ARG A 57 1.90 -11.09 2.43
N ASN A 58 3.22 -10.88 2.31
CA ASN A 58 4.13 -11.87 1.74
C ASN A 58 4.25 -13.11 2.63
N LEU A 59 4.32 -12.91 3.96
CA LEU A 59 4.32 -14.02 4.92
C LEU A 59 3.06 -14.87 4.78
N ILE A 60 1.88 -14.25 4.68
CA ILE A 60 0.61 -14.95 4.40
C ILE A 60 0.70 -15.76 3.11
N ALA A 61 1.20 -15.16 2.02
CA ALA A 61 1.23 -15.80 0.71
C ALA A 61 2.19 -17.00 0.62
N HIS A 62 3.29 -16.98 1.39
CA HIS A 62 4.32 -18.01 1.33
C HIS A 62 4.19 -19.06 2.45
N GLU A 63 3.69 -18.69 3.62
CA GLU A 63 3.69 -19.54 4.81
C GLU A 63 2.33 -19.56 5.51
N TYR A 64 1.26 -19.83 4.75
CA TYR A 64 -0.13 -19.88 5.25
C TYR A 64 -0.32 -20.67 6.57
N TYR A 65 0.53 -21.66 6.87
CA TYR A 65 0.45 -22.46 8.09
C TYR A 65 1.25 -21.93 9.29
N ASN A 66 2.11 -20.91 9.10
CA ASN A 66 2.99 -20.39 10.14
C ASN A 66 2.60 -19.01 10.67
N ILE A 67 1.66 -18.31 10.01
CA ILE A 67 1.25 -17.00 10.48
C ILE A 67 0.55 -17.09 11.84
N LYS A 68 0.96 -16.24 12.77
CA LYS A 68 0.40 -16.19 14.11
C LYS A 68 -0.78 -15.25 14.19
N GLU A 69 -1.67 -15.50 15.16
CA GLU A 69 -2.81 -14.63 15.44
C GLU A 69 -2.38 -13.18 15.75
N GLU A 70 -1.27 -12.99 16.46
CA GLU A 70 -0.70 -11.67 16.76
C GLU A 70 -0.34 -10.88 15.50
N GLU A 71 0.18 -11.56 14.48
CA GLU A 71 0.57 -10.95 13.19
C GLU A 71 -0.67 -10.57 12.37
N LEU A 72 -1.74 -11.37 12.43
CA LEU A 72 -3.02 -11.03 11.81
C LEU A 72 -3.68 -9.82 12.48
N ARG A 73 -3.65 -9.75 13.82
CA ARG A 73 -4.17 -8.61 14.58
C ARG A 73 -3.38 -7.34 14.28
N GLU A 74 -2.06 -7.43 14.26
CA GLU A 74 -1.18 -6.34 13.85
C GLU A 74 -1.54 -5.86 12.44
N MET A 75 -1.68 -6.79 11.49
CA MET A 75 -2.04 -6.46 10.12
C MET A 75 -3.35 -5.67 10.04
N ALA A 76 -4.39 -6.13 10.75
CA ALA A 76 -5.69 -5.47 10.78
C ALA A 76 -5.60 -4.04 11.35
N THR A 77 -4.82 -3.81 12.39
CA THR A 77 -4.59 -2.47 12.95
C THR A 77 -3.85 -1.56 11.98
N LEU A 78 -2.84 -2.07 11.27
CA LEU A 78 -2.04 -1.27 10.35
C LEU A 78 -2.80 -0.83 9.08
N LEU A 79 -3.91 -1.48 8.72
CA LEU A 79 -4.69 -1.14 7.52
C LEU A 79 -5.19 0.32 7.53
N GLU A 80 -5.37 0.94 8.69
CA GLU A 80 -5.79 2.34 8.82
C GLU A 80 -4.83 3.32 8.12
N CYS A 81 -3.55 2.97 7.99
CA CYS A 81 -2.57 3.85 7.35
C CYS A 81 -2.87 4.06 5.85
N LEU A 82 -3.61 3.13 5.23
CA LEU A 82 -3.92 3.15 3.81
C LEU A 82 -4.96 4.22 3.46
N ASP A 83 -5.72 4.73 4.43
CA ASP A 83 -6.68 5.81 4.22
C ASP A 83 -6.00 7.08 3.68
N GLU A 84 -4.78 7.39 4.15
CA GLU A 84 -4.00 8.51 3.63
C GLU A 84 -3.73 8.37 2.12
N LEU A 85 -3.34 7.16 1.68
CA LEU A 85 -3.12 6.88 0.26
C LEU A 85 -4.41 7.03 -0.54
N ILE A 86 -5.52 6.48 -0.04
CA ILE A 86 -6.82 6.50 -0.71
C ILE A 86 -7.29 7.94 -0.91
N GLU A 87 -7.25 8.76 0.13
CA GLU A 87 -7.70 10.15 0.07
C GLU A 87 -6.80 10.99 -0.86
N ASN A 88 -5.48 10.81 -0.78
CA ASN A 88 -4.56 11.50 -1.68
C ASN A 88 -4.70 11.06 -3.14
N ALA A 89 -4.95 9.77 -3.39
CA ALA A 89 -5.20 9.25 -4.72
C ALA A 89 -6.52 9.80 -5.30
N LYS A 90 -7.61 9.82 -4.52
CA LYS A 90 -8.89 10.42 -4.94
C LYS A 90 -8.73 11.89 -5.33
N ASN A 91 -8.05 12.68 -4.50
CA ASN A 91 -7.86 14.11 -4.76
C ASN A 91 -7.03 14.38 -6.03
N GLN A 92 -6.06 13.53 -6.34
CA GLN A 92 -5.15 13.75 -7.46
C GLN A 92 -5.54 13.04 -8.76
N LEU A 93 -6.36 11.99 -8.71
CA LEU A 93 -6.87 11.25 -9.87
C LEU A 93 -8.31 11.64 -10.22
N GLY A 94 -9.12 12.04 -9.24
CA GLY A 94 -10.51 12.47 -9.47
C GLY A 94 -10.62 13.72 -10.36
N GLY A 95 -9.61 14.58 -10.34
CA GLY A 95 -9.52 15.74 -11.25
C GLY A 95 -9.25 15.40 -12.72
N LEU A 96 -8.78 14.17 -13.03
CA LEU A 96 -8.46 13.75 -14.40
C LEU A 96 -9.67 13.19 -15.18
N ARG A 97 -10.82 12.98 -14.52
CA ARG A 97 -12.05 12.43 -15.15
C ARG A 97 -13.08 13.50 -15.51
N SER A 98 -12.72 14.78 -15.46
CA SER A 98 -13.58 15.90 -15.85
C SER A 98 -13.10 16.56 -17.14
N GLU A 99 -12.83 15.77 -18.18
CA GLU A 99 -12.59 16.24 -19.55
C GLU A 99 -13.26 15.30 -20.57
#